data_AF-S8FWX2-F1
#
_entry.id   AF-S8FWX2-F1
#
_cell.length_a   1.000
_cell.length_b   1.000
_cell.length_c   1.000
_cell.angle_alpha   90.00
_cell.angle_beta   90.00
_cell.angle_gamma   90.00
#
_symmetry.space_group_name_H-M   'P 1'
#
loop_
_entity.id
_entity.type
_entity.pdbx_description
1 polymer ?
#
loop_
_entity_poly.entity_id
_entity_poly.type
_entity_poly.pdbx_seq_one_letter_code
_entity_poly.pdbx_strand_id
1 'polypeptide(L)'
;MSHPPESLAHGQLLSESLQRLAMSDHSRTDDADPSYHDDKPPARGAGSEQAPSLPSPGLARSAWTPHVREGYGFRPPSGHSTPLLASTSGKGADSPLPDPNGLGWPAKSTLARLHATPAEKAEREQKLAGAVRTMLECIGEDPDREGLLKTPERYAQALMWMTRGYEERLADVIHDAIFAEDHEEMVIVRDIDIASLCEHHLVPFMGKIAIAYIPNNLVLGLSKLARIAETFARRLQVQERLTKQIAIAVQEAIKPRGVAVVMEATHLCMTMRGVQKPGSMTVTSCMLGCFRTQQKTREEFLTLIKR
;
A
#
# COMPACT_ATOMS: atom_id res chain seq x y z
N MET A 1 20.38 -30.17 -56.18
CA MET A 1 20.46 -30.51 -54.74
C MET A 1 20.42 -29.18 -53.99
N SER A 2 19.25 -28.58 -53.79
CA SER A 2 18.18 -28.87 -52.82
C SER A 2 18.27 -27.92 -51.61
N HIS A 3 17.57 -26.78 -51.75
CA HIS A 3 17.17 -25.91 -50.64
C HIS A 3 16.03 -26.57 -49.84
N PRO A 4 15.91 -26.35 -48.51
CA PRO A 4 14.80 -26.83 -47.71
C PRO A 4 13.60 -25.86 -47.73
N PRO A 5 12.35 -26.32 -47.54
CA PRO A 5 11.17 -25.46 -47.48
C PRO A 5 10.78 -25.05 -46.04
N GLU A 6 10.05 -23.93 -46.00
CA GLU A 6 9.38 -23.19 -44.92
C GLU A 6 8.43 -24.07 -44.06
N SER A 7 8.35 -23.93 -42.73
CA SER A 7 7.68 -22.86 -41.94
C SER A 7 6.19 -22.66 -42.24
N LEU A 8 5.31 -23.59 -41.83
CA LEU A 8 3.85 -23.39 -41.75
C LEU A 8 3.23 -24.39 -40.74
N ALA A 9 3.07 -24.04 -39.46
CA ALA A 9 2.30 -24.89 -38.52
C ALA A 9 1.77 -24.23 -37.22
N HIS A 10 1.74 -22.89 -37.08
CA HIS A 10 1.25 -22.28 -35.83
C HIS A 10 0.04 -21.34 -35.99
N GLY A 11 -0.22 -20.84 -37.21
CA GLY A 11 -1.36 -19.95 -37.49
C GLY A 11 -2.69 -20.68 -37.73
N GLN A 12 -2.67 -21.91 -38.26
CA GLN A 12 -3.90 -22.65 -38.61
C GLN A 12 -4.64 -23.18 -37.38
N LEU A 13 -3.91 -23.62 -36.34
CA LEU A 13 -4.49 -24.21 -35.11
C LEU A 13 -5.26 -23.18 -34.25
N LEU A 14 -4.91 -21.90 -34.33
CA LEU A 14 -5.61 -20.82 -33.61
C LEU A 14 -6.93 -20.43 -34.29
N SER A 15 -7.03 -20.56 -35.62
CA SER A 15 -8.26 -20.21 -36.37
C SER A 15 -9.39 -21.23 -36.18
N GLU A 16 -9.06 -22.52 -36.11
CA GLU A 16 -10.05 -23.60 -35.93
C GLU A 16 -10.65 -23.61 -34.50
N SER A 17 -9.87 -23.17 -33.51
CA SER A 17 -10.35 -23.08 -32.11
C SER A 17 -11.32 -21.93 -31.90
N LEU A 18 -11.14 -20.81 -32.63
CA LEU A 18 -12.03 -19.64 -32.56
C LEU A 18 -13.34 -19.85 -33.35
N GLN A 19 -13.32 -20.63 -34.43
CA GLN A 19 -14.54 -20.96 -35.19
C GLN A 19 -15.47 -21.93 -34.44
N ARG A 20 -14.94 -22.80 -33.56
CA ARG A 20 -15.77 -23.69 -32.72
C ARG A 20 -16.51 -22.97 -31.59
N LEU A 21 -16.03 -21.82 -31.14
CA LEU A 21 -16.68 -20.99 -30.11
C LEU A 21 -17.80 -20.10 -30.66
N ALA A 22 -17.88 -19.91 -31.98
CA ALA A 22 -18.82 -18.99 -32.62
C ALA A 22 -20.08 -19.68 -33.21
N MET A 23 -20.20 -21.01 -33.12
CA MET A 23 -21.30 -21.80 -33.72
C MET A 23 -22.17 -22.56 -32.69
N SER A 24 -22.18 -22.13 -31.43
CA SER A 24 -23.16 -22.53 -30.42
C SER A 24 -23.93 -21.28 -29.97
N ASP A 25 -24.67 -20.63 -30.87
CA ASP A 25 -26.09 -20.93 -31.17
C ASP A 25 -26.93 -20.84 -29.88
N HIS A 26 -27.60 -19.73 -29.56
CA HIS A 26 -28.71 -19.14 -30.31
C HIS A 26 -29.86 -20.15 -30.56
N SER A 27 -30.49 -20.63 -29.48
CA SER A 27 -31.92 -20.96 -29.50
C SER A 27 -32.49 -21.07 -28.07
N ARG A 28 -33.35 -20.12 -27.68
CA ARG A 28 -34.72 -20.37 -27.19
C ARG A 28 -35.34 -19.10 -26.57
N THR A 29 -36.55 -18.88 -27.02
CA THR A 29 -37.49 -17.77 -26.83
C THR A 29 -38.22 -17.81 -25.49
N ASP A 30 -38.69 -16.62 -25.08
CA ASP A 30 -39.92 -16.30 -24.34
C ASP A 30 -40.46 -17.32 -23.33
N ASP A 31 -40.45 -16.95 -22.04
CA ASP A 31 -41.61 -17.11 -21.17
C ASP A 31 -41.52 -16.24 -19.89
N ALA A 32 -42.70 -15.81 -19.45
CA ALA A 32 -42.97 -14.66 -18.62
C ALA A 32 -42.62 -14.78 -17.12
N ASP A 33 -42.34 -13.61 -16.55
CA ASP A 33 -42.18 -13.24 -15.15
C ASP A 33 -43.44 -13.49 -14.30
N PRO A 34 -43.32 -14.05 -13.08
CA PRO A 34 -44.28 -13.78 -12.04
C PRO A 34 -43.66 -13.22 -10.75
N SER A 35 -44.20 -12.06 -10.39
CA SER A 35 -44.50 -11.60 -9.02
C SER A 35 -43.34 -11.17 -8.13
N TYR A 36 -42.99 -9.89 -8.29
CA TYR A 36 -42.45 -9.03 -7.24
C TYR A 36 -43.52 -8.78 -6.17
N HIS A 37 -43.31 -9.27 -4.94
CA HIS A 37 -44.19 -8.99 -3.81
C HIS A 37 -43.93 -7.57 -3.27
N ASP A 38 -44.96 -6.74 -3.39
CA ASP A 38 -45.07 -5.36 -2.94
C ASP A 38 -45.60 -5.34 -1.49
N ASP A 39 -44.71 -5.22 -0.50
CA ASP A 39 -45.11 -5.02 0.91
C ASP A 39 -44.99 -3.55 1.30
N LYS A 40 -46.14 -2.87 1.17
CA LYS A 40 -46.41 -1.52 1.64
C LYS A 40 -46.76 -1.55 3.14
N PRO A 41 -46.23 -0.64 3.98
CA PRO A 41 -46.60 -0.61 5.40
C PRO A 41 -47.97 0.05 5.58
N PRO A 42 -48.82 -0.40 6.52
CA PRO A 42 -50.09 0.27 6.77
C PRO A 42 -49.89 1.51 7.65
N ALA A 43 -50.58 2.58 7.28
CA ALA A 43 -50.78 3.77 8.09
C ALA A 43 -52.14 3.71 8.82
N ARG A 44 -52.17 4.31 10.02
CA ARG A 44 -53.29 4.84 10.85
C ARG A 44 -53.13 4.34 12.30
N GLY A 45 -53.33 5.14 13.35
CA GLY A 45 -53.90 6.48 13.45
C GLY A 45 -53.71 7.03 14.87
N ALA A 46 -54.17 8.27 15.04
CA ALA A 46 -54.06 9.08 16.24
C ALA A 46 -54.76 8.45 17.47
N GLY A 47 -54.10 8.54 18.62
CA GLY A 47 -54.65 8.30 19.95
C GLY A 47 -53.90 9.16 20.96
N SER A 48 -54.61 10.11 21.55
CA SER A 48 -54.17 11.01 22.60
C SER A 48 -53.97 10.27 23.91
N GLU A 49 -52.81 10.39 24.57
CA GLU A 49 -52.71 10.17 26.02
C GLU A 49 -51.44 10.79 26.65
N GLN A 50 -51.73 11.70 27.57
CA GLN A 50 -50.99 12.29 28.69
C GLN A 50 -49.52 11.92 28.94
N ALA A 51 -48.70 12.97 29.06
CA ALA A 51 -47.33 12.90 29.58
C ALA A 51 -47.31 12.66 31.10
N PRO A 52 -46.47 11.74 31.63
CA PRO A 52 -46.18 11.69 33.05
C PRO A 52 -44.85 12.37 33.39
N SER A 53 -44.90 13.11 34.50
CA SER A 53 -43.84 13.84 35.17
C SER A 53 -42.69 12.97 35.67
N LEU A 54 -41.46 13.51 35.57
CA LEU A 54 -40.22 12.95 36.14
C LEU A 54 -40.25 12.87 37.67
N PRO A 55 -39.64 11.81 38.25
CA PRO A 55 -38.97 11.90 39.53
C PRO A 55 -37.45 11.64 39.40
N SER A 56 -36.64 12.57 39.89
CA SER A 56 -35.32 12.25 40.47
C SER A 56 -35.57 11.84 41.94
N PRO A 57 -34.79 10.97 42.63
CA PRO A 57 -33.33 10.79 42.50
C PRO A 57 -32.81 9.32 42.71
N GLY A 58 -31.50 9.08 42.52
CA GLY A 58 -30.83 7.90 43.08
C GLY A 58 -29.62 7.41 42.29
N LEU A 59 -28.42 7.82 42.69
CA LEU A 59 -27.16 7.23 42.21
C LEU A 59 -27.07 5.76 42.64
N ALA A 60 -27.24 4.84 41.69
CA ALA A 60 -26.72 3.48 41.78
C ALA A 60 -25.91 3.19 40.51
N ARG A 61 -24.58 3.11 40.66
CA ARG A 61 -23.66 2.68 39.60
C ARG A 61 -23.90 1.18 39.33
N SER A 62 -24.80 0.88 38.40
CA SER A 62 -24.87 -0.43 37.78
C SER A 62 -23.67 -0.59 36.85
N ALA A 63 -22.81 -1.56 37.15
CA ALA A 63 -21.66 -1.90 36.33
C ALA A 63 -22.13 -2.43 34.96
N TRP A 64 -21.99 -1.59 33.93
CA TRP A 64 -22.09 -2.01 32.54
C TRP A 64 -20.98 -3.02 32.27
N THR A 65 -21.34 -4.30 32.16
CA THR A 65 -20.50 -5.32 31.55
C THR A 65 -20.68 -5.19 30.03
N PRO A 66 -19.63 -4.87 29.26
CA PRO A 66 -19.76 -4.83 27.82
C PRO A 66 -19.87 -6.28 27.32
N HIS A 67 -21.07 -6.69 26.91
CA HIS A 67 -21.22 -7.82 26.02
C HIS A 67 -20.48 -7.48 24.71
N VAL A 68 -19.31 -8.09 24.54
CA VAL A 68 -18.52 -8.03 23.31
C VAL A 68 -19.35 -8.70 22.21
N ARG A 69 -19.97 -7.91 21.34
CA ARG A 69 -20.41 -8.39 20.03
C ARG A 69 -19.16 -8.64 19.19
N GLU A 70 -18.97 -9.88 18.76
CA GLU A 70 -17.98 -10.19 17.72
C GLU A 70 -18.39 -9.48 16.43
N GLY A 71 -17.56 -8.53 16.01
CA GLY A 71 -17.77 -7.75 14.81
C GLY A 71 -17.60 -6.26 15.07
N TYR A 72 -16.38 -5.78 14.86
CA TYR A 72 -16.01 -4.36 14.91
C TYR A 72 -16.02 -3.70 16.31
N GLY A 73 -15.12 -4.15 17.17
CA GLY A 73 -14.70 -3.45 18.38
C GLY A 73 -13.17 -3.32 18.42
N PHE A 74 -12.67 -2.21 18.95
CA PHE A 74 -11.23 -1.96 19.18
C PHE A 74 -10.55 -3.22 19.72
N ARG A 75 -9.68 -3.82 18.92
CA ARG A 75 -8.85 -4.94 19.39
C ARG A 75 -7.89 -4.42 20.46
N PRO A 76 -7.62 -5.17 21.54
CA PRO A 76 -6.50 -4.86 22.41
C PRO A 76 -5.21 -4.77 21.56
N PRO A 77 -4.28 -3.86 21.89
CA PRO A 77 -3.10 -3.60 21.07
C PRO A 77 -2.31 -4.91 20.85
N SER A 78 -2.21 -5.33 19.59
CA SER A 78 -1.66 -6.64 19.21
C SER A 78 -0.13 -6.66 19.10
N GLY A 79 0.58 -5.82 19.86
CA GLY A 79 2.04 -5.83 19.91
C GLY A 79 2.69 -4.46 20.11
N HIS A 80 4.03 -4.46 20.05
CA HIS A 80 4.84 -3.24 20.08
C HIS A 80 4.64 -2.49 18.75
N SER A 81 4.10 -1.27 18.81
CA SER A 81 4.04 -0.41 17.62
C SER A 81 5.45 -0.13 17.11
N THR A 82 5.65 -0.15 15.79
CA THR A 82 6.88 0.40 15.20
C THR A 82 7.03 1.83 15.72
N PRO A 83 8.11 2.16 16.44
CA PRO A 83 8.19 3.43 17.15
C PRO A 83 8.03 4.59 16.16
N LEU A 84 6.90 5.29 16.27
CA LEU A 84 6.70 6.59 15.69
C LEU A 84 7.36 7.57 16.65
N LEU A 85 8.60 7.97 16.35
CA LEU A 85 9.30 9.12 16.97
C LEU A 85 8.85 9.40 18.41
N ALA A 86 9.45 8.70 19.39
CA ALA A 86 9.52 9.32 20.71
C ALA A 86 10.45 10.52 20.54
N SER A 87 9.89 11.73 20.60
CA SER A 87 10.69 12.93 20.74
C SER A 87 11.37 12.87 22.10
N THR A 88 12.53 12.24 22.18
CA THR A 88 13.46 12.55 23.25
C THR A 88 14.01 13.93 22.95
N SER A 89 13.44 14.94 23.60
CA SER A 89 14.04 16.25 23.77
C SER A 89 15.36 16.08 24.54
N GLY A 90 16.40 15.64 23.83
CA GLY A 90 17.79 15.56 24.27
C GLY A 90 18.61 16.43 23.33
N LYS A 91 19.40 17.34 23.90
CA LYS A 91 20.26 18.27 23.16
C LYS A 91 21.29 17.52 22.32
N GLY A 92 21.10 17.53 21.01
CA GLY A 92 22.02 17.08 19.97
C GLY A 92 21.34 17.33 18.63
N ALA A 93 22.06 17.78 17.61
CA ALA A 93 21.52 17.99 16.28
C ALA A 93 21.24 16.62 15.62
N ASP A 94 20.24 15.89 16.11
CA ASP A 94 19.97 14.51 15.75
C ASP A 94 19.03 14.46 14.55
N SER A 95 19.48 13.78 13.50
CA SER A 95 18.69 13.49 12.31
C SER A 95 17.36 12.82 12.72
N PRO A 96 16.20 13.27 12.21
CA PRO A 96 14.92 12.58 12.36
C PRO A 96 14.86 11.19 11.73
N LEU A 97 15.93 10.70 11.07
CA LEU A 97 16.07 9.30 10.65
C LEU A 97 16.64 8.46 11.81
N PRO A 98 15.82 7.60 12.45
CA PRO A 98 16.26 6.83 13.61
C PRO A 98 17.00 5.56 13.18
N ASP A 99 18.23 5.68 12.67
CA ASP A 99 19.12 4.53 12.52
C ASP A 99 20.58 4.94 12.25
N PRO A 100 21.55 4.57 13.11
CA PRO A 100 22.97 4.80 12.83
C PRO A 100 23.46 4.07 11.57
N ASN A 101 22.75 3.04 11.12
CA ASN A 101 23.11 2.27 9.92
C ASN A 101 22.53 2.87 8.62
N GLY A 102 21.71 3.93 8.68
CA GLY A 102 21.17 4.62 7.49
C GLY A 102 20.02 3.90 6.78
N LEU A 103 19.33 2.96 7.43
CA LEU A 103 18.13 2.26 6.91
C LEU A 103 16.83 3.07 7.15
N GLY A 104 16.95 4.21 7.82
CA GLY A 104 15.86 5.10 8.21
C GLY A 104 15.04 4.52 9.36
N TRP A 105 14.17 3.56 9.07
CA TRP A 105 13.35 2.86 10.07
C TRP A 105 13.45 1.34 9.87
N PRO A 106 14.49 0.69 10.43
CA PRO A 106 14.68 -0.74 10.29
C PRO A 106 13.63 -1.53 11.11
N ALA A 107 13.15 -2.64 10.55
CA ALA A 107 12.47 -3.69 11.30
C ALA A 107 13.46 -4.53 12.12
N LYS A 108 12.95 -5.36 13.05
CA LYS A 108 13.73 -6.12 14.05
C LYS A 108 14.98 -6.83 13.51
N SER A 109 14.88 -7.47 12.35
CA SER A 109 15.96 -8.29 11.77
C SER A 109 16.51 -7.72 10.46
N THR A 110 16.31 -6.42 10.22
CA THR A 110 16.72 -5.76 8.97
C THR A 110 18.24 -5.80 8.78
N LEU A 111 19.00 -5.52 9.83
CA LEU A 111 20.46 -5.53 9.77
C LEU A 111 21.02 -6.93 9.47
N ALA A 112 20.47 -7.96 10.13
CA ALA A 112 20.84 -9.35 9.86
C ALA A 112 20.48 -9.75 8.42
N ARG A 113 19.34 -9.28 7.90
CA ARG A 113 18.93 -9.52 6.51
C ARG A 113 19.88 -8.82 5.51
N LEU A 114 20.25 -7.56 5.77
CA LEU A 114 21.19 -6.78 4.95
C LEU A 114 22.55 -7.48 4.81
N HIS A 115 23.09 -8.00 5.92
CA HIS A 115 24.41 -8.65 5.96
C HIS A 115 24.37 -10.17 5.73
N ALA A 116 23.22 -10.73 5.35
CA ALA A 116 23.09 -12.16 5.14
C ALA A 116 23.98 -12.64 3.98
N THR A 117 24.68 -13.75 4.22
CA THR A 117 25.43 -14.50 3.21
C THR A 117 24.50 -15.09 2.14
N PRO A 118 25.02 -15.48 0.96
CA PRO A 118 24.22 -16.16 -0.06
C PRO A 118 23.53 -17.43 0.46
N ALA A 119 24.20 -18.19 1.33
CA ALA A 119 23.64 -19.40 1.95
C ALA A 119 22.45 -19.07 2.86
N GLU A 120 22.57 -18.07 3.74
CA GLU A 120 21.47 -17.63 4.62
C GLU A 120 20.28 -17.05 3.84
N LYS A 121 20.54 -16.38 2.71
CA LYS A 121 19.48 -15.91 1.80
C LYS A 121 18.71 -17.09 1.18
N ALA A 122 19.44 -18.08 0.67
CA ALA A 122 18.84 -19.28 0.09
C ALA A 122 18.03 -20.08 1.12
N GLU A 123 18.56 -20.25 2.34
CA GLU A 123 17.86 -20.92 3.44
C GLU A 123 16.54 -20.20 3.79
N ARG A 124 16.55 -18.87 3.83
CA ARG A 124 15.35 -18.06 4.09
C ARG A 124 14.31 -18.22 2.99
N GLU A 125 14.72 -18.18 1.73
CA GLU A 125 13.82 -18.39 0.59
C GLU A 125 13.21 -19.79 0.61
N GLN A 126 14.02 -20.82 0.91
CA GLN A 126 13.54 -22.19 1.04
C GLN A 126 12.53 -22.33 2.18
N LYS A 127 12.79 -21.70 3.33
CA LYS A 127 11.87 -21.67 4.46
C LYS A 127 10.54 -21.00 4.11
N LEU A 128 10.58 -19.89 3.36
CA LEU A 128 9.38 -19.22 2.86
C LEU A 128 8.62 -20.09 1.87
N ALA A 129 9.30 -20.75 0.94
CA ALA A 129 8.67 -21.68 0.00
C ALA A 129 7.94 -22.81 0.73
N GLY A 130 8.56 -23.42 1.76
CA GLY A 130 7.90 -24.41 2.61
C GLY A 130 6.60 -23.88 3.24
N ALA A 131 6.61 -22.65 3.76
CA ALA A 131 5.41 -22.03 4.32
C ALA A 131 4.33 -21.78 3.26
N VAL A 132 4.70 -21.36 2.04
CA VAL A 132 3.76 -21.17 0.93
C VAL A 132 3.14 -22.50 0.51
N ARG A 133 3.91 -23.59 0.48
CA ARG A 133 3.36 -24.92 0.20
C ARG A 133 2.30 -25.29 1.22
N THR A 134 2.57 -25.10 2.52
CA THR A 134 1.58 -25.29 3.58
C THR A 134 0.35 -24.41 3.38
N MET A 135 0.51 -23.16 2.95
CA MET A 135 -0.64 -22.30 2.63
C MET A 135 -1.51 -22.89 1.53
N LEU A 136 -0.92 -23.43 0.45
CA LEU A 136 -1.65 -24.06 -0.64
C LEU A 136 -2.45 -25.28 -0.15
N GLU A 137 -1.83 -26.13 0.66
CA GLU A 137 -2.51 -27.27 1.30
C GLU A 137 -3.68 -26.81 2.17
N CYS A 138 -3.47 -25.77 2.99
CA CYS A 138 -4.50 -25.25 3.90
C CYS A 138 -5.69 -24.61 3.19
N ILE A 139 -5.52 -24.08 1.97
CA ILE A 139 -6.65 -23.56 1.16
C ILE A 139 -7.34 -24.66 0.32
N GLY A 140 -6.89 -25.91 0.43
CA GLY A 140 -7.46 -27.06 -0.26
C GLY A 140 -6.96 -27.26 -1.70
N GLU A 141 -5.86 -26.62 -2.08
CA GLU A 141 -5.20 -26.87 -3.38
C GLU A 141 -4.28 -28.09 -3.31
N ASP A 142 -4.04 -28.70 -4.48
CA ASP A 142 -2.99 -29.71 -4.67
C ASP A 142 -1.67 -29.01 -5.05
N PRO A 143 -0.65 -28.93 -4.16
CA PRO A 143 0.61 -28.28 -4.48
C PRO A 143 1.42 -28.99 -5.56
N ASP A 144 1.12 -30.27 -5.85
CA ASP A 144 1.88 -31.11 -6.77
C ASP A 144 1.31 -31.05 -8.20
N ARG A 145 0.21 -30.33 -8.44
CA ARG A 145 -0.31 -30.09 -9.80
C ARG A 145 0.62 -29.19 -10.60
N GLU A 146 0.68 -29.40 -11.92
CA GLU A 146 1.62 -28.75 -12.85
C GLU A 146 1.81 -27.24 -12.60
N GLY A 147 0.71 -26.49 -12.48
CA GLY A 147 0.75 -25.04 -12.28
C GLY A 147 1.31 -24.58 -10.93
N LEU A 148 1.22 -25.41 -9.88
CA LEU A 148 1.63 -25.07 -8.51
C LEU A 148 2.97 -25.64 -8.08
N LEU A 149 3.53 -26.60 -8.82
CA LEU A 149 4.81 -27.24 -8.51
C LEU A 149 5.95 -26.27 -8.19
N LYS A 150 5.96 -25.09 -8.83
CA LYS A 150 6.96 -24.03 -8.64
C LYS A 150 6.40 -22.75 -8.01
N THR A 151 5.12 -22.75 -7.62
CA THR A 151 4.49 -21.59 -6.97
C THR A 151 5.15 -21.24 -5.63
N PRO A 152 5.47 -22.21 -4.76
CA PRO A 152 6.19 -21.92 -3.51
C PRO A 152 7.47 -21.09 -3.69
N GLU A 153 8.34 -21.48 -4.62
CA GLU A 153 9.61 -20.79 -4.88
C GLU A 153 9.35 -19.42 -5.54
N ARG A 154 8.47 -19.36 -6.54
CA ARG A 154 8.12 -18.10 -7.22
C ARG A 154 7.55 -17.08 -6.24
N TYR A 155 6.66 -17.52 -5.33
CA TYR A 155 6.06 -16.63 -4.35
C TYR A 155 7.07 -16.16 -3.31
N ALA A 156 7.94 -17.05 -2.83
CA ALA A 156 9.02 -16.68 -1.91
C ALA A 156 9.93 -15.61 -2.52
N GLN A 157 10.38 -15.80 -3.76
CA GLN A 157 11.19 -14.84 -4.51
C GLN A 157 10.45 -13.51 -4.72
N ALA A 158 9.17 -13.56 -5.11
CA ALA A 158 8.34 -12.37 -5.27
C ALA A 158 8.20 -11.58 -3.96
N LEU A 159 7.96 -12.25 -2.83
CA LEU A 159 7.85 -11.60 -1.52
C LEU A 159 9.18 -10.99 -1.07
N MET A 160 10.29 -11.67 -1.31
CA MET A 160 11.63 -11.14 -1.02
C MET A 160 11.93 -9.90 -1.85
N TRP A 161 11.58 -9.91 -3.15
CA TRP A 161 11.62 -8.72 -4.01
C TRP A 161 10.77 -7.62 -3.37
N MET A 162 9.47 -7.86 -3.16
CA MET A 162 8.49 -6.84 -2.71
C MET A 162 8.86 -6.20 -1.36
N THR A 163 9.76 -6.83 -0.61
CA THR A 163 10.26 -6.35 0.69
C THR A 163 11.76 -5.99 0.68
N ARG A 164 12.39 -5.88 -0.49
CA ARG A 164 13.84 -5.59 -0.62
C ARG A 164 14.25 -4.22 -0.09
N GLY A 165 13.30 -3.29 0.05
CA GLY A 165 13.57 -1.95 0.59
C GLY A 165 14.02 -1.94 2.05
N TYR A 166 13.89 -3.06 2.76
CA TYR A 166 14.55 -3.28 4.05
C TYR A 166 16.08 -3.46 3.91
N GLU A 167 16.58 -3.91 2.77
CA GLU A 167 18.01 -4.12 2.50
C GLU A 167 18.67 -2.92 1.80
N GLU A 168 17.95 -1.80 1.68
CA GLU A 168 18.44 -0.59 1.01
C GLU A 168 18.74 0.50 2.05
N ARG A 169 19.99 0.99 2.05
CA ARG A 169 20.40 2.13 2.87
C ARG A 169 20.15 3.42 2.10
N LEU A 170 19.56 4.42 2.75
CA LEU A 170 19.25 5.70 2.11
C LEU A 170 20.50 6.42 1.62
N ALA A 171 21.60 6.36 2.40
CA ALA A 171 22.87 6.96 2.02
C ALA A 171 23.36 6.43 0.67
N ASP A 172 23.29 5.12 0.45
CA ASP A 172 23.70 4.47 -0.80
C ASP A 172 22.74 4.83 -1.95
N VAL A 173 21.44 4.96 -1.66
CA VAL A 173 20.44 5.38 -2.64
C VAL A 173 20.70 6.82 -3.12
N ILE A 174 21.03 7.73 -2.20
CA ILE A 174 21.23 9.16 -2.46
C ILE A 174 22.60 9.43 -3.11
N HIS A 175 23.60 8.58 -2.82
CA HIS A 175 25.02 8.73 -3.17
C HIS A 175 25.29 9.46 -4.50
N ASP A 176 26.23 10.41 -4.46
CA ASP A 176 26.77 11.23 -5.55
C ASP A 176 25.76 11.97 -6.46
N ALA A 177 24.52 12.16 -6.00
CA ALA A 177 23.49 12.87 -6.78
C ALA A 177 22.90 14.08 -6.04
N ILE A 178 23.71 14.71 -5.21
CA ILE A 178 23.42 16.02 -4.61
C ILE A 178 24.30 17.03 -5.33
N PHE A 179 23.67 18.06 -5.89
CA PHE A 179 24.34 19.09 -6.69
C PHE A 179 24.14 20.43 -6.02
N ALA A 180 25.20 21.23 -5.99
CA ALA A 180 25.09 22.64 -5.61
C ALA A 180 24.63 23.41 -6.85
N GLU A 181 23.41 23.94 -6.79
CA GLU A 181 22.79 24.70 -7.88
C GLU A 181 22.12 25.93 -7.30
N ASP A 182 22.28 27.06 -7.97
CA ASP A 182 21.65 28.34 -7.59
C ASP A 182 20.18 28.34 -8.06
N HIS A 183 19.38 27.47 -7.43
CA HIS A 183 17.97 27.31 -7.72
C HIS A 183 17.15 27.43 -6.44
N GLU A 184 16.31 28.45 -6.37
CA GLU A 184 15.47 28.74 -5.18
C GLU A 184 13.98 28.47 -5.39
N GLU A 185 13.60 27.99 -6.58
CA GLU A 185 12.22 27.74 -6.98
C GLU A 185 11.77 26.30 -6.69
N MET A 186 10.46 26.05 -6.77
CA MET A 186 9.89 24.74 -6.49
C MET A 186 10.25 23.71 -7.56
N VAL A 187 10.83 22.59 -7.13
CA VAL A 187 11.06 21.41 -7.97
C VAL A 187 10.00 20.36 -7.66
N ILE A 188 9.34 19.84 -8.70
CA ILE A 188 8.28 18.81 -8.58
C ILE A 188 8.62 17.62 -9.48
N VAL A 189 8.58 16.41 -8.92
CA VAL A 189 8.47 15.17 -9.69
C VAL A 189 7.15 14.51 -9.30
N ARG A 190 6.26 14.38 -10.28
CA ARG A 190 4.92 13.81 -10.12
C ARG A 190 4.75 12.57 -10.98
N ASP A 191 3.64 11.87 -10.78
CA ASP A 191 3.27 10.67 -11.52
C ASP A 191 4.27 9.52 -11.37
N ILE A 192 4.99 9.47 -10.24
CA ILE A 192 5.87 8.35 -9.90
C ILE A 192 4.98 7.17 -9.52
N ASP A 193 4.99 6.12 -10.34
CA ASP A 193 4.27 4.88 -10.03
C ASP A 193 4.88 4.19 -8.82
N ILE A 194 4.02 3.75 -7.89
CA ILE A 194 4.44 3.11 -6.65
C ILE A 194 3.57 1.87 -6.37
N ALA A 195 4.22 0.81 -5.91
CA ALA A 195 3.57 -0.41 -5.46
C ALA A 195 4.15 -0.83 -4.11
N SER A 196 3.27 -1.11 -3.15
CA SER A 196 3.65 -1.52 -1.79
C SER A 196 2.71 -2.60 -1.27
N LEU A 197 3.06 -3.21 -0.14
CA LEU A 197 2.27 -4.27 0.51
C LEU A 197 1.63 -3.72 1.79
N CYS A 198 0.30 -3.85 1.91
CA CYS A 198 -0.41 -3.50 3.13
C CYS A 198 0.02 -4.43 4.26
N GLU A 199 0.60 -3.88 5.34
CA GLU A 199 1.11 -4.70 6.45
C GLU A 199 0.03 -5.50 7.18
N HIS A 200 -1.22 -5.05 7.12
CA HIS A 200 -2.35 -5.72 7.77
C HIS A 200 -2.81 -7.00 7.07
N HIS A 201 -2.57 -7.11 5.75
CA HIS A 201 -3.15 -8.17 4.93
C HIS A 201 -2.15 -8.85 3.98
N LEU A 202 -0.93 -8.31 3.86
CA LEU A 202 0.08 -8.71 2.86
C LEU A 202 -0.45 -8.65 1.41
N VAL A 203 -1.40 -7.76 1.17
CA VAL A 203 -2.05 -7.54 -0.12
C VAL A 203 -1.59 -6.19 -0.68
N PRO A 204 -1.33 -6.07 -2.01
CA PRO A 204 -0.82 -4.84 -2.57
C PRO A 204 -1.75 -3.63 -2.43
N PHE A 205 -1.13 -2.45 -2.32
CA PHE A 205 -1.74 -1.17 -2.68
C PHE A 205 -0.81 -0.46 -3.67
N MET A 206 -1.40 0.18 -4.67
CA MET A 206 -0.68 0.72 -5.82
C MET A 206 -1.27 2.07 -6.22
N GLY A 207 -0.43 2.96 -6.72
CA GLY A 207 -0.88 4.26 -7.20
C GLY A 207 0.27 5.16 -7.58
N LYS A 208 0.09 6.46 -7.37
CA LYS A 208 1.04 7.49 -7.78
C LYS A 208 1.47 8.34 -6.60
N ILE A 209 2.71 8.81 -6.65
CA ILE A 209 3.26 9.76 -5.71
C ILE A 209 3.80 10.99 -6.43
N ALA A 210 3.53 12.15 -5.86
CA ALA A 210 4.11 13.43 -6.23
C ALA A 210 4.98 13.94 -5.08
N ILE A 211 6.20 14.31 -5.40
CA ILE A 211 7.20 14.81 -4.46
C ILE A 211 7.66 16.17 -4.96
N ALA A 212 7.63 17.15 -4.06
CA ALA A 212 8.13 18.49 -4.31
C ALA A 212 9.05 18.94 -3.18
N TYR A 213 9.99 19.81 -3.51
CA TYR A 213 10.80 20.51 -2.52
C TYR A 213 11.19 21.89 -3.06
N ILE A 214 11.51 22.80 -2.14
CA ILE A 214 12.12 24.09 -2.47
C ILE A 214 13.56 24.04 -1.97
N PRO A 215 14.57 24.04 -2.87
CA PRO A 215 15.96 23.85 -2.49
C PRO A 215 16.49 24.92 -1.52
N ASN A 216 17.63 24.61 -0.92
CA ASN A 216 18.44 25.55 -0.15
C ASN A 216 19.90 25.36 -0.56
N ASN A 217 20.25 25.86 -1.76
CA ASN A 217 21.54 25.67 -2.45
C ASN A 217 21.85 24.23 -2.92
N LEU A 218 21.12 23.22 -2.44
CA LEU A 218 21.31 21.82 -2.80
C LEU A 218 20.09 21.25 -3.53
N VAL A 219 20.34 20.67 -4.69
CA VAL A 219 19.36 20.00 -5.54
C VAL A 219 19.66 18.50 -5.55
N LEU A 220 18.61 17.68 -5.47
CA LEU A 220 18.70 16.24 -5.59
C LEU A 220 18.43 15.82 -7.04
N GLY A 221 19.26 14.93 -7.59
CA GLY A 221 19.02 14.34 -8.90
C GLY A 221 17.63 13.72 -8.99
N LEU A 222 16.86 14.06 -10.03
CA LEU A 222 15.43 13.74 -10.13
C LEU A 222 15.11 12.25 -9.94
N SER A 223 15.95 11.37 -10.48
CA SER A 223 15.79 9.91 -10.35
C SER A 223 15.88 9.41 -8.91
N LYS A 224 16.55 10.16 -8.01
CA LYS A 224 16.68 9.77 -6.60
C LYS A 224 15.39 9.96 -5.82
N LEU A 225 14.52 10.89 -6.19
CA LEU A 225 13.20 11.04 -5.55
C LEU A 225 12.36 9.76 -5.75
N ALA A 226 12.34 9.23 -6.97
CA ALA A 226 11.69 7.96 -7.27
C ALA A 226 12.34 6.78 -6.53
N ARG A 227 13.69 6.74 -6.46
CA ARG A 227 14.40 5.68 -5.71
C ARG A 227 14.13 5.73 -4.21
N ILE A 228 14.11 6.91 -3.60
CA ILE A 228 13.74 7.08 -2.18
C ILE A 228 12.32 6.56 -1.94
N ALA A 229 11.37 6.91 -2.82
CA ALA A 229 10.00 6.41 -2.72
C ALA A 229 9.95 4.87 -2.79
N GLU A 230 10.68 4.29 -3.74
CA GLU A 230 10.77 2.84 -3.93
C GLU A 230 11.37 2.13 -2.70
N THR A 231 12.47 2.63 -2.13
CA THR A 231 13.10 2.06 -0.93
C THR A 231 12.11 1.90 0.23
N PHE A 232 11.18 2.85 0.40
CA PHE A 232 10.15 2.75 1.44
C PHE A 232 8.93 1.95 1.00
N ALA A 233 8.53 2.02 -0.26
CA ALA A 233 7.38 1.27 -0.77
C ALA A 233 7.63 -0.23 -0.80
N ARG A 234 8.88 -0.67 -0.97
CA ARG A 234 9.28 -2.07 -0.98
C ARG A 234 9.49 -2.62 0.43
N ARG A 235 8.49 -2.40 1.26
CA ARG A 235 8.36 -2.80 2.66
C ARG A 235 6.89 -3.17 2.92
N LEU A 236 6.63 -3.74 4.10
CA LEU A 236 5.27 -3.80 4.62
C LEU A 236 4.91 -2.41 5.16
N GLN A 237 3.77 -1.87 4.71
CA GLN A 237 3.46 -0.46 4.92
C GLN A 237 2.00 -0.18 5.26
N VAL A 238 1.84 1.02 5.83
CA VAL A 238 0.61 1.81 5.90
C VAL A 238 0.86 3.08 5.07
N GLN A 239 -0.11 3.52 4.26
CA GLN A 239 0.10 4.57 3.26
C GLN A 239 0.53 5.91 3.89
N GLU A 240 -0.05 6.25 5.04
CA GLU A 240 0.27 7.43 5.84
C GLU A 240 1.73 7.41 6.28
N ARG A 241 2.22 6.24 6.71
CA ARG A 241 3.61 6.05 7.13
C ARG A 241 4.56 6.18 5.94
N LEU A 242 4.25 5.51 4.84
CA LEU A 242 5.02 5.58 3.60
C LEU A 242 5.19 7.03 3.13
N THR A 243 4.08 7.79 3.07
CA THR A 243 4.09 9.20 2.65
C THR A 243 4.98 10.06 3.55
N LYS A 244 4.89 9.86 4.87
CA LYS A 244 5.70 10.60 5.85
C LYS A 244 7.19 10.23 5.80
N GLN A 245 7.51 8.95 5.66
CA GLN A 245 8.90 8.47 5.58
C GLN A 245 9.63 9.07 4.39
N ILE A 246 8.98 9.13 3.23
CA ILE A 246 9.53 9.74 2.01
C ILE A 246 9.81 11.22 2.22
N ALA A 247 8.85 11.97 2.77
CA ALA A 247 9.02 13.40 3.03
C ALA A 247 10.19 13.69 3.98
N ILE A 248 10.31 12.93 5.07
CA ILE A 248 11.42 13.06 6.03
C ILE A 248 12.75 12.68 5.38
N ALA A 249 12.81 11.61 4.60
CA ALA A 249 14.05 11.19 3.95
C ALA A 249 14.59 12.25 2.98
N VAL A 250 13.71 12.89 2.19
CA VAL A 250 14.10 14.01 1.32
C VAL A 250 14.54 15.23 2.13
N GLN A 251 13.82 15.55 3.22
CA GLN A 251 14.18 16.65 4.10
C GLN A 251 15.57 16.47 4.71
N GLU A 252 15.92 15.25 5.11
CA GLU A 252 17.23 14.93 5.69
C GLU A 252 18.34 14.90 4.65
N ALA A 253 18.05 14.41 3.45
CA ALA A 253 19.03 14.27 2.39
C ALA A 253 19.66 15.61 1.98
N ILE A 254 18.83 16.64 1.77
CA ILE A 254 19.27 17.91 1.17
C ILE A 254 18.91 19.16 1.99
N LYS A 255 18.27 19.00 3.16
CA LYS A 255 17.86 20.10 4.06
C LYS A 255 17.20 21.28 3.31
N PRO A 256 16.18 21.02 2.48
CA PRO A 256 15.53 22.04 1.69
C PRO A 256 14.71 22.98 2.59
N ARG A 257 14.29 24.12 2.04
CA ARG A 257 13.37 25.07 2.72
C ARG A 257 12.04 24.41 3.08
N GLY A 258 11.65 23.39 2.34
CA GLY A 258 10.53 22.50 2.69
C GLY A 258 10.37 21.38 1.68
N VAL A 259 9.56 20.39 2.07
CA VAL A 259 9.20 19.21 1.25
C VAL A 259 7.70 19.02 1.30
N ALA A 260 7.11 18.64 0.17
CA ALA A 260 5.73 18.18 0.07
C ALA A 260 5.69 16.81 -0.62
N VAL A 261 4.91 15.90 -0.05
CA VAL A 261 4.63 14.59 -0.65
C VAL A 261 3.13 14.37 -0.64
N VAL A 262 2.57 14.01 -1.78
CA VAL A 262 1.17 13.56 -1.91
C VAL A 262 1.19 12.19 -2.57
N MET A 263 0.46 11.25 -1.99
CA MET A 263 0.30 9.91 -2.54
C MET A 263 -1.18 9.61 -2.70
N GLU A 264 -1.55 9.07 -3.84
CA GLU A 264 -2.86 8.53 -4.12
C GLU A 264 -2.72 7.05 -4.48
N ALA A 265 -3.52 6.18 -3.86
CA ALA A 265 -3.43 4.75 -4.11
C ALA A 265 -4.77 4.01 -3.95
N THR A 266 -4.91 2.95 -4.73
CA THR A 266 -5.96 1.94 -4.59
C THR A 266 -5.45 0.79 -3.74
N HIS A 267 -6.24 0.36 -2.77
CA HIS A 267 -5.92 -0.73 -1.87
C HIS A 267 -6.66 -2.00 -2.29
N LEU A 268 -5.93 -3.04 -2.69
CA LEU A 268 -6.58 -4.30 -3.10
C LEU A 268 -7.28 -4.96 -1.91
N CYS A 269 -6.82 -4.74 -0.68
CA CYS A 269 -7.48 -5.23 0.53
C CYS A 269 -8.89 -4.64 0.76
N MET A 270 -9.23 -3.52 0.11
CA MET A 270 -10.58 -2.93 0.08
C MET A 270 -11.33 -3.25 -1.22
N THR A 271 -10.62 -3.58 -2.30
CA THR A 271 -11.20 -3.75 -3.64
C THR A 271 -11.62 -5.18 -3.91
N MET A 272 -10.75 -6.16 -3.63
CA MET A 272 -10.99 -7.56 -3.97
C MET A 272 -11.63 -8.37 -2.83
N ARG A 273 -11.69 -7.81 -1.61
CA ARG A 273 -12.21 -8.45 -0.40
C ARG A 273 -12.79 -7.42 0.57
N GLY A 274 -13.39 -7.90 1.65
CA GLY A 274 -13.93 -7.03 2.70
C GLY A 274 -15.08 -6.16 2.16
N VAL A 275 -14.89 -4.84 2.16
CA VAL A 275 -15.93 -3.87 1.74
C VAL A 275 -16.17 -3.81 0.23
N GLN A 276 -15.26 -4.35 -0.58
CA GLN A 276 -15.36 -4.47 -2.05
C GLN A 276 -15.80 -3.18 -2.74
N LYS A 277 -15.00 -2.11 -2.58
CA LYS A 277 -15.26 -0.79 -3.18
C LYS A 277 -14.27 -0.50 -4.31
N PRO A 278 -14.49 -1.08 -5.52
CA PRO A 278 -13.70 -0.71 -6.69
C PRO A 278 -13.86 0.78 -7.00
N GLY A 279 -12.79 1.40 -7.48
CA GLY A 279 -12.74 2.85 -7.73
C GLY A 279 -12.48 3.71 -6.49
N SER A 280 -12.47 3.14 -5.29
CA SER A 280 -12.06 3.87 -4.08
C SER A 280 -10.56 4.17 -4.12
N MET A 281 -10.21 5.44 -3.90
CA MET A 281 -8.82 5.90 -3.86
C MET A 281 -8.56 6.61 -2.53
N THR A 282 -7.43 6.27 -1.91
CA THR A 282 -6.97 6.91 -0.68
C THR A 282 -5.90 7.93 -1.01
N VAL A 283 -6.08 9.17 -0.56
CA VAL A 283 -5.09 10.25 -0.72
C VAL A 283 -4.48 10.60 0.64
N THR A 284 -3.16 10.57 0.72
CA THR A 284 -2.38 10.96 1.89
C THR A 284 -1.40 12.06 1.51
N SER A 285 -1.05 12.93 2.46
CA SER A 285 -0.04 13.97 2.23
C SER A 285 0.82 14.23 3.45
N CYS A 286 2.06 14.66 3.20
CA CYS A 286 2.98 15.12 4.23
C CYS A 286 3.65 16.41 3.77
N MET A 287 3.50 17.47 4.58
CA MET A 287 4.07 18.80 4.32
C MET A 287 5.07 19.13 5.43
N LEU A 288 6.27 19.54 5.04
CA LEU A 288 7.39 19.93 5.90
C LEU A 288 7.92 21.32 5.49
N GLY A 289 8.57 22.02 6.44
CA GLY A 289 9.14 23.35 6.20
C GLY A 289 8.13 24.36 5.64
N CYS A 290 8.53 25.11 4.62
CA CYS A 290 7.69 26.14 3.98
C CYS A 290 6.35 25.60 3.44
N PHE A 291 6.26 24.36 2.97
CA PHE A 291 4.98 23.77 2.54
C PHE A 291 3.97 23.59 3.69
N ARG A 292 4.46 23.43 4.93
CA ARG A 292 3.59 23.36 6.12
C ARG A 292 3.17 24.76 6.56
N THR A 293 4.13 25.68 6.66
CA THR A 293 3.92 27.00 7.28
C THR A 293 3.35 28.05 6.32
N GLN A 294 3.56 27.92 5.02
CA GLN A 294 3.13 28.89 4.01
C GLN A 294 2.03 28.30 3.13
N GLN A 295 0.82 28.84 3.28
CA GLN A 295 -0.36 28.36 2.56
C GLN A 295 -0.23 28.52 1.03
N LYS A 296 0.27 29.67 0.56
CA LYS A 296 0.41 29.94 -0.88
C LYS A 296 1.32 28.93 -1.58
N THR A 297 2.46 28.60 -0.98
CA THR A 297 3.40 27.57 -1.49
C THR A 297 2.74 26.19 -1.55
N ARG A 298 1.93 25.83 -0.54
CA ARG A 298 1.19 24.57 -0.55
C ARG A 298 0.12 24.54 -1.63
N GLU A 299 -0.62 25.63 -1.82
CA GLU A 299 -1.65 25.75 -2.86
C GLU A 299 -1.06 25.68 -4.27
N GLU A 300 0.08 26.32 -4.50
CA GLU A 300 0.83 26.24 -5.74
C GLU A 300 1.15 24.78 -6.09
N PHE A 301 1.77 24.04 -5.17
CA PHE A 301 2.07 22.61 -5.36
C PHE A 301 0.81 21.78 -5.64
N LEU A 302 -0.22 21.91 -4.80
CA LEU A 302 -1.46 21.15 -4.96
C LEU A 302 -2.18 21.47 -6.29
N THR A 303 -1.96 22.66 -6.84
CA THR A 303 -2.48 23.04 -8.16
C THR A 303 -1.66 22.42 -9.28
N LEU A 304 -0.34 22.42 -9.16
CA LEU A 304 0.57 21.89 -10.18
C LEU A 304 0.49 20.37 -10.34
N ILE A 305 0.19 19.62 -9.28
CA ILE A 305 0.03 18.15 -9.34
C ILE A 305 -1.34 17.69 -9.86
N LYS A 306 -2.33 18.60 -9.97
CA LYS A 306 -3.68 18.29 -10.47
C LYS A 306 -3.82 18.45 -11.99
N ARG A 307 -2.83 19.04 -12.66
CA ARG A 307 -2.85 19.31 -14.10
C ARG A 307 -2.40 18.12 -14.91
#